data_AF-A0A2K0TRS3-F1
#
_entry.id   AF-A0A2K0TRS3-F1
#
_cell.length_a   1.000
_cell.length_b   1.000
_cell.length_c   1.000
_cell.angle_alpha   90.00
_cell.angle_beta   90.00
_cell.angle_gamma   90.00
#
_symmetry.space_group_name_H-M   'P 1'
#
loop_
_entity.id
_entity.type
_entity.pdbx_description
1 polymer ?
#
loop_
_entity_poly.entity_id
_entity_poly.type
_entity_poly.pdbx_seq_one_letter_code
_entity_poly.pdbx_strand_id
1 'polypeptide(L)'
;MAARGFLAAFCLFALPLLSWAHTVIVYPGWRGDNLITNDTFPYGMQWMYPCGGIPLTTNRTYWPTTGGPISFQPGWFVGHATAMLQVNLGMGTDGPDGGPLEMAHRIVPPFSIVGPSNNPYPGTVCLDKVQIPNPSDIGIKAGVNATIQVLMNAQHGASLFSCVDITFVEPGDKRLAPVNSTNCFNSSDIGFADIETITISKGVFIDDL
;
A
#
# COMPACT_ATOMS: atom_id res chain seq x y z
N MET A 1 55.50 -27.37 20.19
CA MET A 1 54.27 -28.01 19.67
C MET A 1 53.18 -27.91 20.72
N ALA A 2 51.92 -27.75 20.27
CA ALA A 2 50.69 -27.53 21.03
C ALA A 2 50.40 -26.08 21.43
N ALA A 3 49.70 -25.40 20.53
CA ALA A 3 49.13 -24.06 20.67
C ALA A 3 47.90 -24.08 21.59
N ARG A 4 47.75 -23.01 22.38
CA ARG A 4 46.63 -22.74 23.28
C ARG A 4 45.36 -22.46 22.47
N GLY A 5 44.34 -23.30 22.63
CA GLY A 5 43.01 -23.08 22.07
C GLY A 5 42.27 -21.98 22.82
N PHE A 6 42.10 -20.82 22.19
CA PHE A 6 41.13 -19.81 22.61
C PHE A 6 39.74 -20.26 22.17
N LEU A 7 38.85 -20.51 23.14
CA LEU A 7 37.41 -20.60 22.92
C LEU A 7 36.91 -19.20 22.58
N ALA A 8 36.78 -18.89 21.29
CA ALA A 8 36.08 -17.71 20.81
C ALA A 8 34.57 -18.00 20.85
N ALA A 9 33.88 -17.35 21.78
CA ALA A 9 32.43 -17.36 21.87
C ALA A 9 31.84 -16.74 20.60
N PHE A 10 31.21 -17.58 19.78
CA PHE A 10 30.47 -17.17 18.59
C PHE A 10 29.07 -16.67 19.04
N CYS A 11 29.02 -15.49 19.66
CA CYS A 11 27.78 -14.72 19.71
C CYS A 11 27.51 -14.23 18.28
N LEU A 12 26.82 -15.05 17.48
CA LEU A 12 26.11 -14.53 16.31
C LEU A 12 25.19 -13.43 16.82
N PHE A 13 25.57 -12.19 16.55
CA PHE A 13 24.64 -11.08 16.52
C PHE A 13 23.47 -11.52 15.64
N ALA A 14 22.33 -11.79 16.27
CA ALA A 14 21.06 -11.70 15.59
C ALA A 14 20.92 -10.23 15.18
N LEU A 15 21.46 -9.91 13.99
CA LEU A 15 21.07 -8.70 13.29
C LEU A 15 19.54 -8.74 13.27
N PRO A 16 18.84 -7.73 13.81
CA PRO A 16 17.41 -7.64 13.55
C PRO A 16 17.31 -7.58 12.03
N LEU A 17 16.70 -8.62 11.44
CA LEU A 17 16.16 -8.55 10.10
C LEU A 17 15.13 -7.42 10.19
N LEU A 18 15.57 -6.19 9.92
CA LEU A 18 14.72 -5.02 9.91
C LEU A 18 13.63 -5.35 8.91
N SER A 19 12.44 -5.60 9.45
CA SER A 19 11.23 -5.90 8.72
C SER A 19 10.84 -4.64 7.97
N TRP A 20 11.48 -4.43 6.84
CA TRP A 20 11.10 -3.43 5.89
C TRP A 20 10.00 -4.08 5.11
N ALA A 21 8.79 -3.62 5.29
CA ALA A 21 7.65 -4.04 4.54
C ALA A 21 7.31 -2.81 3.68
N HIS A 22 7.19 -2.91 2.35
CA HIS A 22 6.89 -1.72 1.55
C HIS A 22 6.03 -2.02 0.33
N THR A 23 5.18 -1.05 -0.01
CA THR A 23 4.29 -1.06 -1.17
C THR A 23 4.64 0.03 -2.17
N VAL A 24 4.93 -0.33 -3.42
CA VAL A 24 5.21 0.62 -4.51
C VAL A 24 4.02 0.69 -5.45
N ILE A 25 3.45 1.87 -5.67
CA ILE A 25 2.33 2.02 -6.61
C ILE A 25 2.87 2.11 -8.04
N VAL A 26 2.33 1.30 -8.94
CA VAL A 26 2.71 1.25 -10.36
C VAL A 26 1.75 2.11 -11.18
N TYR A 27 0.44 2.01 -10.91
CA TYR A 27 -0.58 2.82 -11.55
C TYR A 27 -1.73 3.10 -10.55
N PRO A 28 -2.30 4.32 -10.50
CA PRO A 28 -1.80 5.55 -11.11
C PRO A 28 -0.43 5.98 -10.52
N GLY A 29 0.22 7.00 -11.08
CA GLY A 29 1.61 7.33 -10.75
C GLY A 29 1.83 7.69 -9.27
N TRP A 30 2.70 6.93 -8.60
CA TRP A 30 3.06 7.13 -7.19
C TRP A 30 3.57 8.55 -6.89
N ARG A 31 3.25 9.10 -5.71
CA ARG A 31 3.76 10.42 -5.27
C ARG A 31 5.28 10.50 -5.30
N GLY A 32 5.97 9.42 -4.96
CA GLY A 32 7.42 9.35 -4.98
C GLY A 32 7.97 8.26 -4.08
N ASP A 33 9.27 8.02 -4.20
CA ASP A 33 9.98 7.03 -3.40
C ASP A 33 9.95 7.38 -1.91
N ASN A 34 9.19 6.59 -1.14
CA ASN A 34 9.12 6.65 0.31
C ASN A 34 9.69 5.37 0.96
N LEU A 35 10.61 4.68 0.28
CA LEU A 35 11.38 3.53 0.78
C LEU A 35 12.65 3.95 1.53
N ILE A 36 12.67 5.19 2.00
CA ILE A 36 13.82 5.84 2.60
C ILE A 36 13.81 5.55 4.11
N THR A 37 14.95 5.10 4.62
CA THR A 37 15.24 5.01 6.05
C THR A 37 16.45 5.88 6.36
N ASN A 38 16.30 6.81 7.30
CA ASN A 38 17.35 7.76 7.72
C ASN A 38 17.09 8.23 9.16
N ASP A 39 17.87 9.18 9.67
CA ASP A 39 17.74 9.68 11.04
C ASP A 39 16.35 10.30 11.34
N THR A 40 15.69 10.88 10.33
CA THR A 40 14.32 11.43 10.45
C THR A 40 13.26 10.32 10.40
N PHE A 41 13.52 9.28 9.61
CA PHE A 41 12.62 8.14 9.41
C PHE A 41 13.34 6.84 9.78
N PRO A 42 13.67 6.61 11.07
CA PRO A 42 14.54 5.49 11.48
C PRO A 42 13.91 4.12 11.25
N TYR A 43 12.59 4.07 11.11
CA TYR A 43 11.85 2.85 10.80
C TYR A 43 11.45 2.75 9.32
N GLY A 44 11.61 3.83 8.54
CA GLY A 44 11.18 3.93 7.15
C GLY A 44 10.07 4.96 6.94
N MET A 45 10.08 5.63 5.79
CA MET A 45 9.10 6.67 5.47
C MET A 45 7.67 6.12 5.35
N GLN A 46 7.46 4.91 4.81
CA GLN A 46 6.11 4.34 4.63
C GLN A 46 5.27 4.18 5.90
N TRP A 47 5.88 4.14 7.08
CA TRP A 47 5.14 4.09 8.35
C TRP A 47 4.47 5.42 8.71
N MET A 48 4.77 6.50 7.98
CA MET A 48 4.29 7.84 8.27
C MET A 48 2.96 8.11 7.57
N TYR A 49 1.88 8.16 8.35
CA TYR A 49 0.56 8.57 7.85
C TYR A 49 0.59 10.04 7.35
N PRO A 50 -0.14 10.39 6.26
CA PRO A 50 -0.98 9.51 5.43
C PRO A 50 -0.29 8.95 4.19
N CYS A 51 0.90 9.41 3.80
CA CYS A 51 1.45 9.13 2.47
C CYS A 51 2.95 8.79 2.49
N GLY A 52 3.40 8.20 3.58
CA GLY A 52 4.79 7.92 3.84
C GLY A 52 5.63 9.18 4.01
N GLY A 53 5.04 10.25 4.59
CA GLY A 53 5.72 11.53 4.81
C GLY A 53 6.06 12.33 3.53
N ILE A 54 5.60 11.90 2.35
CA ILE A 54 5.81 12.62 1.09
C ILE A 54 4.77 13.75 0.96
N PRO A 55 5.22 15.01 0.78
CA PRO A 55 4.33 16.14 0.51
C PRO A 55 3.47 15.94 -0.74
N LEU A 56 2.42 16.75 -0.87
CA LEU A 56 1.54 16.72 -2.04
C LEU A 56 2.32 16.97 -3.35
N THR A 57 2.00 16.20 -4.39
CA THR A 57 2.57 16.45 -5.72
C THR A 57 1.76 17.48 -6.52
N THR A 58 2.45 18.20 -7.41
CA THR A 58 1.82 19.14 -8.35
C THR A 58 1.46 18.49 -9.68
N ASN A 59 2.12 17.40 -10.06
CA ASN A 59 1.91 16.62 -11.27
C ASN A 59 0.90 15.48 -11.06
N ARG A 60 -0.37 15.85 -10.82
CA ARG A 60 -1.46 14.89 -10.56
C ARG A 60 -1.73 13.98 -11.76
N THR A 61 -2.04 12.71 -11.48
CA THR A 61 -2.48 11.75 -12.51
C THR A 61 -3.97 11.92 -12.78
N TYR A 62 -4.40 11.89 -14.03
CA TYR A 62 -5.84 11.87 -14.34
C TYR A 62 -6.42 10.49 -14.07
N TRP A 63 -7.56 10.43 -13.39
CA TRP A 63 -8.22 9.17 -13.04
C TRP A 63 -9.76 9.29 -13.18
N PRO A 64 -10.49 8.24 -13.61
CA PRO A 64 -11.89 8.39 -13.98
C PRO A 64 -12.82 8.63 -12.78
N THR A 65 -13.87 9.43 -12.96
CA THR A 65 -14.91 9.70 -11.95
C THR A 65 -15.66 8.45 -11.48
N THR A 66 -15.72 7.41 -12.30
CA THR A 66 -16.42 6.14 -12.00
C THR A 66 -15.54 5.10 -11.32
N GLY A 67 -14.26 5.37 -11.15
CA GLY A 67 -13.28 4.35 -10.78
C GLY A 67 -12.38 3.94 -11.94
N GLY A 68 -11.27 3.30 -11.61
CA GLY A 68 -10.24 2.90 -12.56
C GLY A 68 -9.24 1.92 -11.94
N PRO A 69 -8.28 1.43 -12.72
CA PRO A 69 -7.33 0.45 -12.24
C PRO A 69 -6.38 1.05 -11.20
N ILE A 70 -5.97 0.21 -10.26
CA ILE A 70 -4.92 0.50 -9.27
C ILE A 70 -4.00 -0.71 -9.22
N SER A 71 -2.71 -0.51 -9.45
CA SER A 71 -1.70 -1.55 -9.38
C SER A 71 -0.52 -1.15 -8.52
N PHE A 72 0.05 -2.13 -7.83
CA PHE A 72 1.16 -1.93 -6.91
C PHE A 72 1.98 -3.21 -6.76
N GLN A 73 3.22 -3.05 -6.29
CA GLN A 73 4.13 -4.13 -5.95
C GLN A 73 4.18 -4.26 -4.43
N PRO A 74 3.66 -5.37 -3.85
CA PRO A 74 3.57 -5.50 -2.41
C PRO A 74 4.78 -6.19 -1.76
N GLY A 75 5.58 -6.91 -2.54
CA GLY A 75 6.54 -7.89 -2.02
C GLY A 75 8.01 -7.47 -2.04
N TRP A 76 8.33 -6.22 -2.38
CA TRP A 76 9.73 -5.82 -2.62
C TRP A 76 10.63 -5.89 -1.37
N PHE A 77 10.05 -6.20 -0.21
CA PHE A 77 10.76 -6.33 1.04
C PHE A 77 10.18 -7.45 1.94
N VAL A 78 10.84 -7.72 3.06
CA VAL A 78 10.48 -8.80 4.00
C VAL A 78 9.17 -8.52 4.73
N GLY A 79 8.49 -9.55 5.25
CA GLY A 79 7.32 -9.36 6.12
C GLY A 79 5.96 -9.43 5.42
N HIS A 80 5.92 -9.87 4.15
CA HIS A 80 4.70 -9.96 3.35
C HIS A 80 4.39 -11.37 2.84
N ALA A 81 4.80 -12.41 3.56
CA ALA A 81 4.23 -13.74 3.28
C ALA A 81 2.69 -13.68 3.31
N THR A 82 2.15 -12.87 4.22
CA THR A 82 0.79 -12.34 4.16
C THR A 82 0.79 -10.84 4.46
N ALA A 83 -0.14 -10.11 3.86
CA ALA A 83 -0.38 -8.69 4.18
C ALA A 83 -1.83 -8.34 3.89
N MET A 84 -2.43 -7.46 4.70
CA MET A 84 -3.76 -6.93 4.42
C MET A 84 -3.64 -5.63 3.64
N LEU A 85 -4.48 -5.43 2.65
CA LEU A 85 -4.49 -4.26 1.78
C LEU A 85 -5.88 -3.65 1.75
N GLN A 86 -5.93 -2.32 1.72
CA GLN A 86 -7.14 -1.57 1.42
C GLN A 86 -6.76 -0.31 0.62
N VAL A 87 -7.74 0.25 -0.08
CA VAL A 87 -7.55 1.52 -0.80
C VAL A 87 -8.55 2.54 -0.26
N ASN A 88 -8.00 3.65 0.22
CA ASN A 88 -8.76 4.80 0.67
C ASN A 88 -8.64 5.96 -0.33
N LEU A 89 -9.58 6.88 -0.26
CA LEU A 89 -9.68 8.07 -1.08
C LEU A 89 -9.92 9.26 -0.15
N GLY A 90 -9.05 10.26 -0.26
CA GLY A 90 -9.23 11.57 0.36
C GLY A 90 -9.61 12.60 -0.69
N MET A 91 -10.65 13.40 -0.40
CA MET A 91 -11.22 14.36 -1.34
C MET A 91 -10.73 15.79 -1.09
N GLY A 92 -10.55 16.56 -2.16
CA GLY A 92 -10.31 17.99 -2.09
C GLY A 92 -8.87 18.39 -1.77
N THR A 93 -8.72 19.65 -1.35
CA THR A 93 -7.44 20.33 -1.13
C THR A 93 -7.42 21.17 0.15
N ASP A 94 -8.33 20.89 1.08
CA ASP A 94 -8.57 21.70 2.28
C ASP A 94 -7.65 21.32 3.47
N GLY A 95 -6.82 20.29 3.29
CA GLY A 95 -5.88 19.78 4.28
C GLY A 95 -4.46 20.34 4.16
N PRO A 96 -3.53 19.81 4.97
CA PRO A 96 -2.12 20.19 4.92
C PRO A 96 -1.51 20.07 3.52
N ASP A 97 -0.61 20.99 3.18
CA ASP A 97 0.09 21.07 1.89
C ASP A 97 -0.84 21.13 0.65
N GLY A 98 -2.12 21.47 0.83
CA GLY A 98 -3.13 21.50 -0.24
C GLY A 98 -3.69 20.13 -0.62
N GLY A 99 -3.49 19.12 0.25
CA GLY A 99 -4.08 17.78 0.12
C GLY A 99 -5.46 17.65 0.76
N PRO A 100 -6.03 16.43 0.81
CA PRO A 100 -7.28 16.20 1.53
C PRO A 100 -7.07 16.29 3.05
N LEU A 101 -8.12 16.69 3.78
CA LEU A 101 -8.09 16.71 5.25
C LEU A 101 -7.99 15.30 5.86
N GLU A 102 -8.61 14.32 5.20
CA GLU A 102 -8.68 12.92 5.65
C GLU A 102 -8.84 11.94 4.48
N MET A 103 -8.42 10.69 4.68
CA MET A 103 -8.59 9.57 3.73
C MET A 103 -9.89 8.80 4.04
N ALA A 104 -11.02 9.51 4.04
CA ALA A 104 -12.28 9.03 4.64
C ALA A 104 -13.04 7.98 3.82
N HIS A 105 -12.81 7.89 2.50
CA HIS A 105 -13.62 7.04 1.64
C HIS A 105 -12.89 5.76 1.27
N ARG A 106 -13.38 4.62 1.75
CA ARG A 106 -12.84 3.30 1.39
C ARG A 106 -13.39 2.87 0.03
N ILE A 107 -12.54 2.85 -0.98
CA ILE A 107 -12.92 2.45 -2.35
C ILE A 107 -12.56 1.00 -2.67
N VAL A 108 -11.66 0.39 -1.87
CA VAL A 108 -11.42 -1.06 -1.88
C VAL A 108 -11.47 -1.56 -0.43
N PRO A 109 -12.34 -2.53 -0.10
CA PRO A 109 -12.41 -3.12 1.23
C PRO A 109 -11.10 -3.87 1.57
N PRO A 110 -10.82 -4.16 2.86
CA PRO A 110 -9.67 -4.97 3.24
C PRO A 110 -9.71 -6.33 2.56
N PHE A 111 -8.60 -6.73 1.97
CA PHE A 111 -8.35 -8.07 1.49
C PHE A 111 -6.92 -8.46 1.84
N SER A 112 -6.64 -9.76 1.92
CA SER A 112 -5.29 -10.26 2.16
C SER A 112 -4.64 -10.67 0.86
N ILE A 113 -3.34 -10.44 0.76
CA ILE A 113 -2.48 -11.11 -0.21
C ILE A 113 -1.74 -12.26 0.46
N VAL A 114 -1.39 -13.27 -0.34
CA VAL A 114 -0.56 -14.41 0.06
C VAL A 114 0.65 -14.45 -0.89
N GLY A 115 1.81 -14.06 -0.39
CA GLY A 115 3.06 -14.08 -1.15
C GLY A 115 3.73 -15.46 -1.14
N PRO A 116 4.71 -15.70 -2.04
CA PRO A 116 5.41 -16.98 -2.13
C PRO A 116 6.38 -17.22 -0.95
N SER A 117 6.80 -16.16 -0.25
CA SER A 117 7.68 -16.27 0.92
C SER A 117 7.65 -15.00 1.77
N ASN A 118 8.27 -15.04 2.94
CA ASN A 118 8.48 -13.84 3.76
C ASN A 118 9.73 -13.04 3.35
N ASN A 119 10.51 -13.54 2.39
CA ASN A 119 11.63 -12.81 1.79
C ASN A 119 11.10 -11.89 0.68
N PRO A 120 11.87 -10.89 0.25
CA PRO A 120 11.48 -10.05 -0.88
C PRO A 120 11.17 -10.89 -2.12
N TYR A 121 10.06 -10.58 -2.79
CA TYR A 121 9.67 -11.18 -4.05
C TYR A 121 9.19 -10.09 -5.03
N PRO A 122 9.54 -10.19 -6.33
CA PRO A 122 8.98 -9.31 -7.33
C PRO A 122 7.50 -9.66 -7.55
N GLY A 123 6.74 -8.70 -8.03
CA GLY A 123 5.41 -9.00 -8.55
C GLY A 123 4.48 -7.81 -8.47
N THR A 124 3.40 -7.89 -9.24
CA THR A 124 2.40 -6.85 -9.34
C THR A 124 1.05 -7.42 -8.94
N VAL A 125 0.33 -6.65 -8.14
CA VAL A 125 -1.10 -6.79 -7.93
C VAL A 125 -1.77 -5.67 -8.71
N CYS A 126 -2.79 -6.01 -9.50
CA CYS A 126 -3.61 -5.12 -10.29
C CYS A 126 -5.08 -5.34 -9.93
N LEU A 127 -5.67 -4.34 -9.30
CA LEU A 127 -7.11 -4.18 -9.14
C LEU A 127 -7.61 -3.45 -10.40
N ASP A 128 -7.97 -4.20 -11.44
CA ASP A 128 -8.24 -3.68 -12.77
C ASP A 128 -9.55 -2.86 -12.86
N LYS A 129 -10.48 -3.10 -11.94
CA LYS A 129 -11.83 -2.52 -11.94
C LYS A 129 -12.23 -2.01 -10.56
N VAL A 130 -11.41 -1.14 -9.94
CA VAL A 130 -11.85 -0.43 -8.73
C VAL A 130 -12.99 0.49 -9.10
N GLN A 131 -14.18 0.26 -8.54
CA GLN A 131 -15.37 1.05 -8.79
C GLN A 131 -15.68 1.92 -7.57
N ILE A 132 -16.14 3.14 -7.82
CA ILE A 132 -16.66 4.00 -6.76
C ILE A 132 -18.19 3.99 -6.84
N PRO A 133 -18.89 3.39 -5.87
CA PRO A 133 -20.34 3.45 -5.85
C PRO A 133 -20.80 4.88 -5.57
N ASN A 134 -21.81 5.33 -6.29
CA ASN A 134 -22.44 6.66 -6.16
C ASN A 134 -21.42 7.81 -6.00
N PRO A 135 -20.53 8.04 -6.97
CA PRO A 135 -19.42 8.99 -6.85
C PRO A 135 -19.90 10.42 -6.52
N SER A 136 -21.10 10.80 -6.99
CA SER A 136 -21.70 12.10 -6.71
C SER A 136 -22.06 12.32 -5.24
N ASP A 137 -22.34 11.26 -4.46
CA ASP A 137 -22.70 11.36 -3.04
C ASP A 137 -21.53 11.90 -2.20
N ILE A 138 -20.30 11.67 -2.66
CA ILE A 138 -19.06 12.15 -2.04
C ILE A 138 -18.39 13.27 -2.85
N GLY A 139 -19.13 13.90 -3.75
CA GLY A 139 -18.69 15.10 -4.47
C GLY A 139 -17.69 14.86 -5.60
N ILE A 140 -17.52 13.62 -6.07
CA ILE A 140 -16.67 13.33 -7.23
C ILE A 140 -17.32 13.86 -8.50
N LYS A 141 -16.55 14.66 -9.24
CA LYS A 141 -16.84 15.16 -10.60
C LYS A 141 -15.53 15.52 -11.29
N ALA A 142 -15.54 15.62 -12.62
CA ALA A 142 -14.36 16.03 -13.36
C ALA A 142 -13.78 17.36 -12.84
N GLY A 143 -12.46 17.45 -12.75
CA GLY A 143 -11.71 18.60 -12.24
C GLY A 143 -11.51 18.61 -10.72
N VAL A 144 -12.19 17.74 -9.95
CA VAL A 144 -11.95 17.62 -8.52
C VAL A 144 -10.62 16.91 -8.26
N ASN A 145 -9.81 17.48 -7.37
CA ASN A 145 -8.58 16.88 -6.89
C ASN A 145 -8.87 15.92 -5.74
N ALA A 146 -8.11 14.83 -5.70
CA ALA A 146 -8.17 13.84 -4.64
C ALA A 146 -6.82 13.16 -4.46
N THR A 147 -6.70 12.34 -3.42
CA THR A 147 -5.56 11.46 -3.19
C THR A 147 -6.06 10.04 -2.98
N ILE A 148 -5.53 9.10 -3.75
CA ILE A 148 -5.69 7.67 -3.52
C ILE A 148 -4.59 7.22 -2.56
N GLN A 149 -4.95 6.52 -1.50
CA GLN A 149 -4.03 5.92 -0.54
C GLN A 149 -4.13 4.40 -0.64
N VAL A 150 -3.03 3.74 -0.99
CA VAL A 150 -2.85 2.30 -0.79
C VAL A 150 -2.30 2.13 0.62
N LEU A 151 -3.10 1.49 1.47
CA LEU A 151 -2.74 1.14 2.84
C LEU A 151 -2.49 -0.37 2.88
N MET A 152 -1.32 -0.74 3.38
CA MET A 152 -0.98 -2.14 3.63
C MET A 152 -0.65 -2.35 5.11
N ASN A 153 -1.23 -3.37 5.73
CA ASN A 153 -0.77 -3.89 7.00
C ASN A 153 0.14 -5.08 6.77
N ALA A 154 1.38 -4.99 7.25
CA ALA A 154 2.30 -6.12 7.25
C ALA A 154 1.79 -7.23 8.18
N GLN A 155 2.35 -8.44 8.07
CA GLN A 155 1.96 -9.60 8.90
C GLN A 155 1.98 -9.34 10.42
N HIS A 156 2.79 -8.37 10.88
CA HIS A 156 2.90 -7.97 12.28
C HIS A 156 2.00 -6.76 12.65
N GLY A 157 1.04 -6.41 11.79
CA GLY A 157 0.00 -5.42 12.02
C GLY A 157 0.37 -3.97 11.74
N ALA A 158 1.65 -3.66 11.54
CA ALA A 158 2.05 -2.28 11.28
C ALA A 158 1.58 -1.81 9.90
N SER A 159 1.18 -0.54 9.79
CA SER A 159 0.58 0.05 8.59
C SER A 159 1.58 0.83 7.75
N LEU A 160 1.55 0.59 6.45
CA LEU A 160 2.34 1.21 5.41
C LEU A 160 1.44 2.05 4.53
N PHE A 161 1.90 3.24 4.19
CA PHE A 161 1.12 4.23 3.47
C PHE A 161 1.85 4.69 2.20
N SER A 162 1.20 4.50 1.06
CA SER A 162 1.63 5.04 -0.22
C SER A 162 0.46 5.75 -0.90
N CYS A 163 0.74 6.88 -1.56
CA CYS A 163 -0.30 7.71 -2.14
C CYS A 163 -0.06 8.04 -3.60
N VAL A 164 -1.15 8.40 -4.27
CA VAL A 164 -1.18 9.02 -5.60
C VAL A 164 -2.09 10.22 -5.55
N ASP A 165 -1.61 11.36 -6.03
CA ASP A 165 -2.47 12.53 -6.21
C ASP A 165 -3.10 12.50 -7.60
N ILE A 166 -4.42 12.64 -7.62
CA ILE A 166 -5.20 12.57 -8.84
C ILE A 166 -6.02 13.83 -9.06
N THR A 167 -6.41 14.02 -10.32
CA THR A 167 -7.50 14.90 -10.72
C THR A 167 -8.52 14.05 -11.47
N PHE A 168 -9.78 14.10 -11.01
CA PHE A 168 -10.85 13.34 -11.65
C PHE A 168 -11.13 13.85 -13.07
N VAL A 169 -11.42 12.92 -13.98
CA VAL A 169 -11.87 13.21 -15.35
C VAL A 169 -13.01 12.28 -15.73
N GLU A 170 -13.78 12.65 -16.76
CA GLU A 170 -14.85 11.78 -17.23
C GLU A 170 -14.28 10.46 -17.82
N PRO A 171 -15.02 9.35 -17.75
CA PRO A 171 -14.62 8.10 -18.38
C PRO A 171 -14.36 8.32 -19.88
N GLY A 172 -13.22 7.82 -20.37
CA GLY A 172 -12.81 7.99 -21.77
C GLY A 172 -12.13 9.33 -22.10
N ASP A 173 -11.86 10.20 -21.12
CA ASP A 173 -11.04 11.40 -21.34
C ASP A 173 -9.65 11.03 -21.90
N LYS A 174 -9.23 11.73 -22.95
CA LYS A 174 -7.95 11.51 -23.64
C LYS A 174 -6.70 11.69 -22.77
N ARG A 175 -6.84 12.33 -21.60
CA ARG A 175 -5.76 12.56 -20.64
C ARG A 175 -5.52 11.36 -19.72
N LEU A 176 -6.44 10.39 -19.69
CA LEU A 176 -6.24 9.13 -18.99
C LEU A 176 -5.04 8.40 -19.60
N ALA A 177 -4.07 8.06 -18.75
CA ALA A 177 -2.93 7.28 -19.18
C ALA A 177 -3.39 5.86 -19.58
N PRO A 178 -2.90 5.32 -20.70
CA PRO A 178 -3.30 4.00 -21.17
C PRO A 178 -2.94 2.92 -20.16
N VAL A 179 -3.87 2.00 -19.95
CA VAL A 179 -3.68 0.83 -19.07
C VAL A 179 -3.53 -0.39 -19.95
N ASN A 180 -2.48 -1.16 -19.73
CA ASN A 180 -2.18 -2.37 -20.46
C ASN A 180 -1.37 -3.35 -19.59
N SER A 181 -0.93 -4.46 -20.17
CA SER A 181 -0.23 -5.53 -19.46
C SER A 181 1.15 -5.14 -18.90
N THR A 182 1.68 -3.94 -19.21
CA THR A 182 2.94 -3.46 -18.63
C THR A 182 2.75 -2.70 -17.32
N ASN A 183 1.57 -2.15 -17.06
CA ASN A 183 1.30 -1.33 -15.88
C ASN A 183 0.15 -1.83 -15.00
N CYS A 184 -0.71 -2.74 -15.49
CA CYS A 184 -1.70 -3.41 -14.66
C CYS A 184 -1.80 -4.88 -15.07
N PHE A 185 -1.12 -5.73 -14.31
CA PHE A 185 -1.16 -7.19 -14.46
C PHE A 185 -1.01 -7.85 -13.08
N ASN A 186 -1.51 -9.07 -12.94
CA ASN A 186 -1.33 -9.88 -11.73
C ASN A 186 -0.21 -10.90 -11.96
N SER A 187 0.76 -10.93 -11.06
CA SER A 187 1.75 -12.02 -11.03
C SER A 187 1.10 -13.34 -10.62
N SER A 188 1.63 -14.47 -11.09
CA SER A 188 1.05 -15.80 -10.84
C SER A 188 1.37 -16.39 -9.47
N ASP A 189 2.33 -15.80 -8.75
CA ASP A 189 2.85 -16.27 -7.46
C ASP A 189 2.29 -15.48 -6.26
N ILE A 190 1.36 -14.55 -6.50
CA ILE A 190 0.65 -13.80 -5.46
C ILE A 190 -0.81 -14.26 -5.42
N GLY A 191 -1.21 -14.84 -4.29
CA GLY A 191 -2.60 -15.22 -4.00
C GLY A 191 -3.38 -14.08 -3.35
N PHE A 192 -4.70 -14.22 -3.34
CA PHE A 192 -5.65 -13.31 -2.70
C PHE A 192 -6.55 -14.10 -1.76
N ALA A 193 -6.87 -13.52 -0.61
CA ALA A 193 -7.77 -14.10 0.37
C ALA A 193 -8.73 -13.04 0.90
N ASP A 194 -9.99 -13.41 1.02
CA ASP A 194 -11.00 -12.57 1.66
C ASP A 194 -10.76 -12.50 3.17
N ILE A 195 -11.19 -11.38 3.77
CA ILE A 195 -11.13 -11.17 5.21
C ILE A 195 -12.57 -11.09 5.72
N GLU A 196 -12.93 -12.02 6.59
CA GLU A 196 -14.29 -12.12 7.12
C GLU A 196 -14.35 -11.71 8.59
N THR A 197 -15.49 -11.15 8.98
CA THR A 197 -15.80 -10.90 10.39
C THR A 197 -16.85 -11.91 10.83
N ILE A 198 -16.54 -12.69 11.87
CA ILE A 198 -17.47 -13.63 12.48
C ILE A 198 -18.01 -13.06 13.78
N THR A 199 -19.30 -13.26 14.05
CA THR A 199 -19.90 -12.93 15.34
C THR A 199 -19.70 -14.08 16.30
N ILE A 200 -19.03 -13.81 17.43
CA ILE A 200 -18.80 -14.81 18.45
C ILE A 200 -19.65 -14.48 19.68
N SER A 201 -20.55 -15.38 20.04
CA SER A 201 -21.54 -15.21 21.12
C SER A 201 -21.09 -15.77 22.48
N LYS A 202 -19.89 -16.35 22.56
CA LYS A 202 -19.28 -16.93 23.76
C LYS A 202 -17.81 -16.52 23.84
N GLY A 203 -17.19 -16.62 25.01
CA GLY A 203 -15.74 -16.40 25.13
C GLY A 203 -14.97 -17.40 24.25
N VAL A 204 -13.93 -16.92 23.57
CA VAL A 204 -13.07 -17.70 22.67
C VAL A 204 -11.69 -17.77 23.29
N PHE A 205 -11.07 -18.95 23.27
CA PHE A 205 -9.67 -19.05 23.62
C PHE A 205 -8.83 -18.58 22.44
N ILE A 206 -7.74 -17.87 22.70
CA ILE A 206 -6.92 -17.28 21.61
C ILE A 206 -6.39 -18.34 20.62
N ASP A 207 -6.29 -19.59 21.06
CA ASP A 207 -5.86 -20.73 20.24
C ASP A 207 -6.95 -21.22 19.24
N ASP A 208 -8.18 -20.72 19.38
CA ASP A 208 -9.30 -20.99 18.47
C ASP A 208 -9.48 -19.92 17.38
N LEU A 209 -8.62 -18.88 17.36
CA LEU A 209 -8.62 -17.76 16.40
C LEU A 209 -7.60 -17.96 15.26
#